data_AF-I2CRG7-F1
#
_entry.id   AF-I2CRG7-F1
#
_cell.length_a   1.000
_cell.length_b   1.000
_cell.length_c   1.000
_cell.angle_alpha   90.00
_cell.angle_beta   90.00
_cell.angle_gamma   90.00
#
_symmetry.space_group_name_H-M   'P 1'
#
loop_
_entity.id
_entity.type
_entity.pdbx_description
1 polymer ?
#
loop_
_entity_poly.entity_id
_entity_poly.type
_entity_poly.pdbx_seq_one_letter_code
_entity_poly.pdbx_strand_id
1 'polypeptide(L)'
;VEDVDAVLGGGGSKYRKKGGRKGGRGGYEEPVAQGPKVVVLDEPTLTIAALSERMDVRAGEIIKYLMVNMGVMATITQSIDAETGVRVAEAFGRQVRRGREEDEGE
;
A
#
# COMPACT_ATOMS: atom_id res chain seq x y z
N VAL A 1 42.70 49.64 -22.40
CA VAL A 1 43.25 50.27 -21.19
C VAL A 1 42.26 51.36 -20.85
N GLU A 2 41.47 51.27 -19.79
CA GLU A 2 41.85 50.97 -18.42
C GLU A 2 40.88 49.97 -17.79
N ASP A 3 41.48 48.97 -17.16
CA ASP A 3 40.89 48.04 -16.21
C ASP A 3 40.83 48.79 -14.87
N VAL A 4 39.65 48.95 -14.27
CA VAL A 4 39.52 49.53 -12.92
C VAL A 4 38.84 48.50 -12.03
N ASP A 5 39.73 47.86 -11.28
CA ASP A 5 39.52 46.90 -10.21
C ASP A 5 38.41 47.26 -9.21
N ALA A 6 37.74 46.19 -8.77
CA ALA A 6 37.14 45.93 -7.48
C ALA A 6 36.71 47.10 -6.56
N VAL A 7 35.41 47.15 -6.25
CA VAL A 7 34.93 47.64 -4.95
C VAL A 7 34.09 46.55 -4.27
N LEU A 8 34.61 46.06 -3.15
CA LEU A 8 33.90 45.22 -2.19
C LEU A 8 33.14 46.12 -1.20
N GLY A 9 31.86 45.82 -0.99
CA GLY A 9 31.04 46.31 0.12
C GLY A 9 29.57 45.99 -0.20
N GLY A 10 28.76 45.32 0.60
CA GLY A 10 28.78 45.01 2.02
C GLY A 10 27.32 45.13 2.51
N GLY A 11 26.80 44.11 3.19
CA GLY A 11 25.69 44.28 4.13
C GLY A 11 24.24 44.11 3.63
N GLY A 12 23.76 42.86 3.69
CA GLY A 12 22.47 42.42 4.24
C GLY A 12 21.17 43.22 4.01
N SER A 13 20.19 42.55 3.40
CA SER A 13 18.79 42.72 3.81
C SER A 13 18.00 41.42 3.74
N LYS A 14 17.20 41.22 4.78
CA LYS A 14 16.54 40.00 5.20
C LYS A 14 15.20 39.87 4.47
N TYR A 15 15.06 38.84 3.64
CA TYR A 15 13.74 38.27 3.35
C TYR A 15 13.76 36.78 3.71
N ARG A 16 13.41 36.51 4.97
CA ARG A 16 12.85 35.23 5.39
C ARG A 16 11.62 34.97 4.52
N LYS A 17 11.64 33.92 3.68
CA LYS A 17 10.42 33.16 3.39
C LYS A 17 10.63 31.70 3.78
N LYS A 18 10.21 31.46 5.01
CA LYS A 18 9.95 30.19 5.67
C LYS A 18 9.03 29.32 4.81
N GLY A 19 9.46 28.08 4.58
CA GLY A 19 8.63 26.88 4.72
C GLY A 19 7.55 26.61 3.67
N GLY A 20 7.75 25.52 2.93
CA GLY A 20 6.70 24.83 2.18
C GLY A 20 7.21 23.49 1.67
N ARG A 21 7.40 22.53 2.59
CA ARG A 21 6.70 21.22 2.59
C ARG A 21 6.95 20.40 1.32
N LYS A 22 7.83 19.42 1.44
CA LYS A 22 7.41 18.02 1.71
C LYS A 22 6.67 17.44 0.51
N GLY A 23 7.46 16.98 -0.45
CA GLY A 23 7.08 15.96 -1.41
C GLY A 23 8.24 14.99 -1.52
N GLY A 24 8.65 14.42 -0.37
CA GLY A 24 9.49 13.24 -0.39
C GLY A 24 8.79 12.26 -1.32
N ARG A 25 9.47 11.89 -2.41
CA ARG A 25 9.13 10.72 -3.21
C ARG A 25 9.02 9.59 -2.20
N GLY A 26 7.79 9.29 -1.78
CA GLY A 26 7.49 8.18 -0.90
C GLY A 26 8.07 6.98 -1.59
N GLY A 27 9.04 6.36 -0.93
CA GLY A 27 9.69 5.17 -1.42
C GLY A 27 8.60 4.20 -1.85
N TYR A 28 8.60 3.90 -3.14
CA TYR A 28 8.21 2.59 -3.59
C TYR A 28 9.26 1.67 -2.97
N GLU A 29 9.06 1.29 -1.70
CA GLU A 29 9.74 0.14 -1.14
C GLU A 29 9.47 -0.99 -2.10
N GLU A 30 10.55 -1.42 -2.75
CA GLU A 30 10.58 -2.54 -3.67
C GLU A 30 9.79 -3.69 -3.03
N PRO A 31 8.87 -4.33 -3.77
CA PRO A 31 8.14 -5.46 -3.24
C PRO A 31 9.19 -6.52 -2.92
N VAL A 32 9.40 -6.77 -1.63
CA VAL A 32 10.17 -7.89 -1.13
C VAL A 32 9.69 -9.12 -1.89
N ALA A 33 10.57 -9.69 -2.71
CA ALA A 33 10.34 -10.93 -3.42
C ALA A 33 10.29 -12.07 -2.40
N GLN A 34 9.22 -12.09 -1.60
CA GLN A 34 8.82 -13.28 -0.87
C GLN A 34 8.14 -14.16 -1.91
N GLY A 35 8.66 -15.40 -2.05
CA GLY A 35 8.14 -16.41 -2.97
C GLY A 35 6.64 -16.68 -2.79
N PRO A 36 6.07 -17.71 -3.44
CA PRO A 36 4.64 -17.99 -3.32
C PRO A 36 4.28 -18.31 -1.86
N LYS A 37 3.83 -17.30 -1.11
CA LYS A 37 3.22 -17.45 0.21
C LYS A 37 1.84 -18.06 -0.02
N VAL A 38 1.61 -19.23 0.61
CA VAL A 38 0.30 -19.85 0.64
C VAL A 38 -0.54 -19.11 1.68
N VAL A 39 -1.56 -18.40 1.23
CA VAL A 39 -2.53 -17.69 2.06
C VAL A 39 -3.53 -18.71 2.57
N VAL A 40 -3.51 -18.98 3.87
CA VAL A 40 -4.45 -19.92 4.47
C VAL A 40 -5.68 -19.15 4.96
N LEU A 41 -6.86 -19.56 4.49
CA LEU A 41 -8.14 -19.00 4.90
C LEU A 41 -8.96 -20.13 5.54
N ASP A 42 -8.84 -20.28 6.86
CA ASP A 42 -9.51 -21.31 7.66
C ASP A 42 -10.86 -20.87 8.24
N GLU A 43 -11.18 -19.58 8.11
CA GLU A 43 -12.37 -18.94 8.67
C GLU A 43 -13.30 -18.52 7.53
N PRO A 44 -14.64 -18.59 7.72
CA PRO A 44 -15.61 -18.20 6.70
C PRO A 44 -15.54 -16.70 6.39
N THR A 45 -15.17 -15.89 7.39
CA THR A 45 -14.96 -14.45 7.22
C THR A 45 -13.66 -14.02 7.88
N LEU A 46 -12.99 -13.02 7.30
CA LEU A 46 -11.78 -12.43 7.85
C LEU A 46 -11.72 -10.93 7.57
N THR A 47 -11.01 -10.17 8.40
CA THR A 47 -10.81 -8.74 8.14
C THR A 47 -9.78 -8.50 7.04
N ILE A 48 -9.90 -7.36 6.35
CA ILE A 48 -8.89 -6.93 5.37
C ILE A 48 -7.51 -6.80 6.00
N ALA A 49 -7.43 -6.37 7.26
CA ALA A 49 -6.20 -6.38 8.04
C ALA A 49 -5.59 -7.79 8.13
N ALA A 50 -6.39 -8.81 8.49
CA ALA A 50 -5.92 -10.19 8.58
C ALA A 50 -5.48 -10.75 7.22
N LEU A 51 -6.21 -10.42 6.14
CA LEU A 51 -5.84 -10.84 4.78
C LEU A 51 -4.50 -10.21 4.35
N SER A 52 -4.30 -8.93 4.63
CA SER A 52 -3.06 -8.17 4.40
C SER A 52 -1.85 -8.86 5.04
N GLU A 53 -1.96 -9.22 6.31
CA GLU A 53 -0.90 -9.89 7.06
C GLU A 53 -0.57 -11.28 6.49
N ARG A 54 -1.60 -12.06 6.10
CA ARG A 54 -1.41 -13.41 5.53
C ARG A 54 -0.81 -13.34 4.11
N MET A 55 -1.18 -12.34 3.33
CA MET A 55 -0.70 -12.13 1.96
C MET A 55 0.67 -11.45 1.86
N ASP A 56 1.12 -10.80 2.94
CA ASP A 56 2.25 -9.86 2.91
C ASP A 56 2.04 -8.73 1.88
N VAL A 57 0.79 -8.29 1.74
CA VAL A 57 0.38 -7.23 0.82
C VAL A 57 -0.23 -6.12 1.62
N ARG A 58 0.16 -4.87 1.35
CA ARG A 58 -0.36 -3.70 2.07
C ARG A 58 -1.90 -3.67 1.99
N ALA A 59 -2.58 -3.51 3.12
CA ALA A 59 -4.03 -3.38 3.18
C ALA A 59 -4.59 -2.31 2.22
N GLY A 60 -3.85 -1.22 1.97
CA GLY A 60 -4.24 -0.20 1.00
C GLY A 60 -4.37 -0.72 -0.44
N GLU A 61 -3.51 -1.66 -0.85
CA GLU A 61 -3.57 -2.28 -2.18
C GLU A 61 -4.76 -3.24 -2.28
N ILE A 62 -5.05 -3.98 -1.20
CA ILE A 62 -6.22 -4.85 -1.11
C ILE A 62 -7.51 -4.02 -1.19
N ILE A 63 -7.62 -2.93 -0.43
CA ILE A 63 -8.78 -2.02 -0.45
C ILE A 63 -8.96 -1.42 -1.85
N LYS A 64 -7.88 -0.97 -2.47
CA LYS A 64 -7.91 -0.43 -3.83
C LYS A 64 -8.43 -1.47 -4.84
N TYR A 65 -7.98 -2.71 -4.73
CA TYR A 65 -8.47 -3.80 -5.56
C TYR A 65 -9.97 -4.06 -5.31
N LEU A 66 -10.42 -4.14 -4.06
CA LEU A 66 -11.84 -4.31 -3.72
C LEU A 66 -12.71 -3.19 -4.29
N MET A 67 -12.25 -1.94 -4.20
CA MET A 67 -12.98 -0.78 -4.73
C MET A 67 -13.02 -0.75 -6.26
N VAL A 68 -11.89 -1.02 -6.93
CA VAL A 68 -11.77 -0.86 -8.39
C VAL A 68 -12.31 -2.08 -9.15
N ASN A 69 -12.06 -3.29 -8.64
CA ASN A 69 -12.36 -4.53 -9.36
C ASN A 69 -13.69 -5.17 -8.95
N MET A 70 -14.11 -4.98 -7.70
CA MET A 70 -15.39 -5.54 -7.21
C MET A 70 -16.45 -4.47 -6.94
N GLY A 71 -16.09 -3.18 -6.99
CA GLY A 71 -17.02 -2.09 -6.66
C GLY A 71 -17.42 -2.04 -5.19
N VAL A 72 -16.70 -2.75 -4.32
CA VAL A 72 -17.01 -2.83 -2.88
C VAL A 72 -16.17 -1.79 -2.15
N MET A 73 -16.84 -0.78 -1.58
CA MET A 73 -16.17 0.13 -0.65
C MET A 73 -16.00 -0.56 0.69
N ALA A 74 -14.76 -0.96 0.97
CA ALA A 74 -14.38 -1.54 2.24
C ALA A 74 -13.27 -0.76 2.95
N THR A 75 -13.19 -0.90 4.28
CA THR A 75 -12.13 -0.33 5.13
C THR A 75 -11.31 -1.44 5.80
N ILE A 76 -10.12 -1.11 6.30
CA ILE A 76 -9.18 -2.10 6.85
C ILE A 76 -9.75 -2.99 7.96
N THR A 77 -10.68 -2.45 8.75
CA THR A 77 -11.33 -3.15 9.86
C THR A 77 -12.57 -3.93 9.46
N GLN A 78 -13.03 -3.82 8.22
CA GLN A 78 -14.21 -4.55 7.76
C GLN A 78 -13.88 -6.00 7.48
N SER A 79 -14.77 -6.87 7.95
CA SER A 79 -14.79 -8.29 7.66
C SER A 79 -15.31 -8.51 6.25
N ILE A 80 -14.61 -9.35 5.50
CA ILE A 80 -14.97 -9.83 4.18
C ILE A 80 -15.08 -11.35 4.22
N ASP A 81 -15.85 -11.88 3.30
CA ASP A 81 -15.98 -13.32 3.13
C ASP A 81 -14.68 -13.95 2.59
N ALA A 82 -14.42 -15.21 2.96
CA ALA A 82 -13.26 -15.96 2.48
C ALA A 82 -13.23 -16.09 0.95
N GLU A 83 -14.39 -16.21 0.29
CA GLU A 83 -14.49 -16.22 -1.17
C GLU A 83 -13.97 -14.94 -1.80
N THR A 84 -14.29 -13.81 -1.17
CA THR A 84 -13.78 -12.50 -1.58
C THR A 84 -12.27 -12.44 -1.36
N GLY A 85 -11.79 -12.92 -0.20
CA GLY A 85 -10.37 -13.01 0.10
C GLY A 85 -9.58 -13.86 -0.89
N VAL A 86 -10.16 -14.96 -1.39
CA VAL A 86 -9.56 -15.83 -2.41
C VAL A 86 -9.34 -15.06 -3.71
N ARG A 87 -10.40 -14.40 -4.21
CA ARG A 87 -10.32 -13.62 -5.46
C ARG A 87 -9.29 -12.51 -5.39
N VAL A 88 -9.17 -11.87 -4.22
CA VAL A 88 -8.12 -10.87 -3.97
C VAL A 88 -6.76 -11.57 -4.06
N ALA A 89 -6.51 -12.60 -3.26
CA ALA A 89 -5.21 -13.28 -3.21
C ALA A 89 -4.77 -13.84 -4.57
N GLU A 90 -5.68 -14.45 -5.34
CA GLU A 90 -5.42 -14.94 -6.69
C GLU A 90 -5.03 -13.80 -7.65
N ALA A 91 -5.67 -12.64 -7.56
CA ALA A 91 -5.34 -11.48 -8.39
C ALA A 91 -3.95 -10.90 -8.10
N PHE A 92 -3.45 -11.06 -6.86
CA PHE A 92 -2.08 -10.73 -6.48
C PHE A 92 -1.08 -11.87 -6.75
N GLY A 93 -1.49 -12.95 -7.41
CA GLY A 93 -0.63 -14.09 -7.72
C GLY A 93 -0.21 -14.91 -6.49
N ARG A 94 -1.02 -14.89 -5.42
CA ARG A 94 -0.79 -15.70 -4.22
C ARG A 94 -1.60 -16.99 -4.28
N GLN A 95 -0.99 -18.08 -3.84
CA GLN A 95 -1.70 -19.36 -3.73
C GLN A 95 -2.59 -19.31 -2.49
N VAL A 96 -3.83 -19.76 -2.59
CA VAL A 96 -4.78 -19.78 -1.47
C VAL A 96 -5.07 -21.22 -1.08
N ARG A 97 -5.09 -21.49 0.22
CA ARG A 97 -5.54 -22.76 0.77
C ARG A 97 -6.75 -22.50 1.68
N ARG A 98 -7.91 -22.99 1.28
CA ARG A 98 -9.12 -22.95 2.13
C ARG A 98 -9.03 -24.08 3.16
N GLY A 99 -9.13 -23.73 4.44
CA GLY A 99 -9.32 -24.69 5.52
C GLY A 99 -10.82 -24.83 5.75
N ARG A 100 -11.34 -26.05 5.67
CA ARG A 100 -12.77 -26.44 5.52
C ARG A 100 -13.34 -26.25 4.12
N GLU A 101 -13.34 -27.38 3.44
CA GLU A 101 -14.47 -27.88 2.65
C GLU A 101 -15.70 -27.88 3.58
N GLU A 102 -16.56 -26.88 3.44
CA GLU A 102 -18.00 -27.01 3.72
C GLU A 102 -18.55 -27.42 2.34
N ASP A 103 -18.58 -28.71 1.98
CA ASP A 103 -19.71 -29.61 2.26
C ASP A 103 -21.03 -28.87 2.55
N GLU A 104 -21.40 -27.93 1.68
CA GLU A 104 -22.80 -27.55 1.50
C GLU A 104 -23.42 -28.48 0.46
N GLY A 105 -23.55 -29.75 0.86
CA GLY A 105 -24.56 -30.64 0.31
C GLY A 105 -25.81 -30.53 1.15
N GLU A 106 -26.79 -29.73 0.72
CA GLU A 106 -28.22 -30.01 0.94
C GLU A 106 -29.09 -29.36 -0.14
#